data_AF-A0A2I1GA68-F1
#
_entry.id   AF-A0A2I1GA68-F1
#
_cell.length_a   1.000
_cell.length_b   1.000
_cell.length_c   1.000
_cell.angle_alpha   90.00
_cell.angle_beta   90.00
_cell.angle_gamma   90.00
#
_symmetry.space_group_name_H-M   'P 1'
#
loop_
_entity.id
_entity.type
_entity.pdbx_description
1 polymer ?
#
loop_
_entity_poly.entity_id
_entity_poly.type
_entity_poly.pdbx_seq_one_letter_code
_entity_poly.pdbx_strand_id
1 'polypeptide(L)'
;MDISKYDGNVHPDEWINDIKKYNSLWENNYGGFLKTVISLIDPTIKLSSTEINDIEKLRNELKDDISFEVFKNTNKRKLQSLKYNPERKG
;
A
#
# COMPACT_ATOMS: atom_id res chain seq x y z
N MET A 1 10.29 -14.09 9.32
CA MET A 1 9.03 -13.64 8.69
C MET A 1 9.36 -12.37 7.96
N ASP A 2 9.21 -12.33 6.65
CA ASP A 2 9.54 -11.15 5.86
C ASP A 2 8.23 -10.37 5.64
N ILE A 3 7.99 -9.40 6.54
CA ILE A 3 6.81 -8.53 6.45
C ILE A 3 7.23 -7.32 5.63
N SER A 4 6.69 -7.21 4.43
CA SER A 4 7.01 -6.09 3.53
C SER A 4 6.54 -4.76 4.10
N LYS A 5 7.45 -3.80 4.19
CA LYS A 5 7.13 -2.41 4.50
C LYS A 5 6.29 -1.78 3.37
N TYR A 6 5.49 -0.76 3.70
CA TYR A 6 4.82 0.04 2.69
C TYR A 6 5.76 1.16 2.22
N ASP A 7 6.17 1.10 0.96
CA ASP A 7 7.08 2.08 0.32
C ASP A 7 6.38 2.87 -0.80
N GLY A 8 5.07 2.71 -0.96
CA GLY A 8 4.28 3.36 -2.01
C GLY A 8 4.35 2.67 -3.38
N ASN A 9 5.07 1.56 -3.53
CA ASN A 9 5.18 0.82 -4.80
C ASN A 9 4.14 -0.30 -4.98
N VAL A 10 3.17 -0.39 -4.09
CA VAL A 10 2.06 -1.35 -4.10
C VAL A 10 0.76 -0.62 -3.80
N HIS A 11 -0.36 -1.12 -4.31
CA HIS A 11 -1.65 -0.50 -4.01
C HIS A 11 -1.98 -0.63 -2.50
N PRO A 12 -2.42 0.43 -1.80
CA PRO A 12 -2.72 0.38 -0.36
C PRO A 12 -3.66 -0.78 0.03
N ASP A 13 -4.69 -1.05 -0.76
CA ASP A 13 -5.62 -2.16 -0.53
C ASP A 13 -4.95 -3.54 -0.59
N GLU A 14 -4.04 -3.74 -1.55
CA GLU A 14 -3.34 -5.01 -1.71
C GLU A 14 -2.40 -5.24 -0.53
N TRP A 15 -1.63 -4.22 -0.17
CA TRP A 15 -0.71 -4.27 0.96
C TRP A 15 -1.42 -4.50 2.30
N ILE A 16 -2.52 -3.79 2.56
CA ILE A 16 -3.34 -3.98 3.76
C ILE A 16 -3.91 -5.41 3.82
N ASN A 17 -4.40 -5.94 2.69
CA ASN A 17 -4.93 -7.31 2.65
C ASN A 17 -3.86 -8.36 2.90
N ASP A 18 -2.64 -8.16 2.41
CA ASP A 18 -1.52 -9.04 2.71
C ASP A 18 -1.14 -9.01 4.18
N ILE A 19 -1.07 -7.82 4.78
CA ILE A 19 -0.71 -7.67 6.18
C ILE A 19 -1.79 -8.17 7.14
N LYS A 20 -3.07 -8.07 6.77
CA LYS A 20 -4.19 -8.62 7.57
C LYS A 20 -4.04 -10.11 7.86
N LYS A 21 -3.32 -10.87 7.02
CA LYS A 21 -3.01 -12.29 7.26
C LYS A 21 -2.23 -12.52 8.57
N TYR A 22 -1.58 -11.48 9.08
CA TYR A 22 -0.75 -11.51 10.28
C TYR A 22 -1.44 -10.89 11.50
N ASN A 23 -2.72 -10.50 11.39
CA ASN A 23 -3.47 -9.85 12.46
C ASN A 23 -3.42 -10.63 13.79
N SER A 24 -3.60 -11.96 13.73
CA SER A 24 -3.58 -12.83 14.91
C SER A 24 -2.26 -12.81 15.69
N LEU A 25 -1.15 -12.44 15.05
CA LEU A 25 0.17 -12.32 15.70
C LEU A 25 0.30 -11.01 16.49
N TRP A 26 -0.45 -9.97 16.12
CA TRP A 26 -0.28 -8.61 16.66
C TRP A 26 -1.47 -8.14 17.49
N GLU A 27 -2.59 -8.85 17.48
CA GLU A 27 -3.76 -8.51 18.29
C GLU A 27 -3.42 -8.43 19.78
N ASN A 28 -2.50 -9.29 20.26
CA ASN A 28 -2.02 -9.32 21.65
C ASN A 28 -0.59 -8.78 21.84
N ASN A 29 0.05 -8.26 20.79
CA ASN A 29 1.46 -7.84 20.82
C ASN A 29 1.63 -6.42 20.23
N TYR A 30 2.74 -5.75 20.53
CA TYR A 30 3.15 -4.49 19.85
C TYR A 30 2.11 -3.34 19.88
N GLY A 31 1.15 -3.38 20.82
CA GLY A 31 0.11 -2.36 20.95
C GLY A 31 -1.07 -2.50 19.98
N GLY A 32 -1.22 -3.67 19.35
CA GLY A 32 -2.32 -4.01 18.45
C GLY A 32 -1.94 -3.94 16.98
N PHE A 33 -2.83 -4.47 16.14
CA PHE A 33 -2.65 -4.53 14.69
C PHE A 33 -2.36 -3.16 14.08
N LEU A 34 -3.21 -2.16 14.35
CA LEU A 34 -3.10 -0.85 13.72
C LEU A 34 -1.77 -0.14 14.02
N LYS A 35 -1.31 -0.17 15.28
CA LYS A 35 -0.02 0.42 15.66
C LYS A 35 1.14 -0.26 14.96
N THR A 36 1.06 -1.58 14.80
CA THR A 36 2.07 -2.35 14.07
C THR A 36 2.05 -2.05 12.58
N VAL A 37 0.87 -1.92 11.97
CA VAL A 37 0.75 -1.54 10.56
C VAL A 37 1.34 -0.14 10.32
N ILE A 38 1.07 0.82 11.20
CA ILE A 38 1.61 2.18 11.09
C ILE A 38 3.15 2.18 11.16
N SER A 39 3.76 1.33 12.00
CA SER A 39 5.22 1.25 12.10
C SER A 39 5.91 0.57 10.91
N LEU A 40 5.13 -0.12 10.06
CA LEU A 40 5.62 -0.76 8.83
C LEU A 40 5.64 0.17 7.62
N ILE A 41 5.17 1.41 7.76
CA ILE A 41 5.18 2.41 6.69
C ILE A 41 6.58 3.02 6.61
N ASP A 42 7.07 3.18 5.37
CA ASP A 42 8.34 3.84 5.14
C ASP A 42 8.31 5.28 5.68
N PRO A 43 9.29 5.71 6.50
CA PRO A 43 9.30 7.04 7.10
C PRO A 43 9.27 8.21 6.11
N THR A 44 9.57 7.96 4.83
CA THR A 44 9.47 8.97 3.78
C THR A 44 8.02 9.32 3.43
N ILE A 45 7.06 8.42 3.72
CA ILE A 45 5.63 8.60 3.52
C ILE A 45 5.06 9.31 4.74
N LYS A 46 4.63 10.55 4.56
CA LYS A 46 4.17 11.38 5.68
C LYS A 46 2.68 11.22 5.87
N LEU A 47 2.31 10.56 6.95
CA LEU A 47 0.92 10.52 7.40
C LEU A 47 0.57 11.87 8.03
N SER A 48 -0.44 12.53 7.48
CA SER A 48 -0.85 13.88 7.87
C SER A 48 -1.80 13.88 9.07
N SER A 49 -2.55 12.78 9.23
CA SER A 49 -3.46 12.58 10.35
C SER A 49 -2.75 12.19 11.65
N THR A 50 -2.90 13.03 12.67
CA THR A 50 -2.43 12.75 14.05
C THR A 50 -3.17 11.58 14.71
N GLU A 51 -4.39 11.26 14.25
CA GLU A 51 -5.26 10.23 14.84
C GLU A 51 -5.77 9.21 13.80
N ILE A 52 -4.85 8.39 13.31
CA ILE A 52 -5.22 7.19 12.55
C ILE A 52 -5.68 6.12 13.56
N ASN A 53 -7.00 6.00 13.70
CA ASN A 53 -7.65 5.07 14.64
C ASN A 53 -8.31 3.86 13.98
N ASP A 54 -8.35 3.80 12.66
CA ASP A 54 -8.83 2.65 11.89
C ASP A 54 -8.10 2.51 10.54
N ILE A 55 -8.17 1.30 9.98
CA ILE A 55 -7.56 0.91 8.70
C ILE A 55 -8.15 1.69 7.52
N GLU A 56 -9.43 2.07 7.57
CA GLU A 56 -10.01 2.88 6.49
C GLU A 56 -9.37 4.27 6.40
N LYS A 57 -9.16 4.94 7.54
CA LYS A 57 -8.44 6.21 7.58
C LYS A 57 -7.01 6.06 7.11
N LEU A 58 -6.33 5.02 7.57
CA LEU A 58 -4.97 4.72 7.13
C LEU A 58 -4.90 4.57 5.61
N ARG A 59 -5.80 3.77 5.03
CA ARG A 59 -5.89 3.54 3.59
C ARG A 59 -6.08 4.85 2.82
N ASN A 60 -6.92 5.75 3.31
CA ASN A 60 -7.16 7.02 2.64
C ASN A 60 -5.92 7.92 2.70
N GLU A 61 -5.26 8.03 3.86
CA GLU A 61 -3.98 8.75 3.98
C GLU A 61 -2.91 8.21 3.02
N LEU A 62 -2.79 6.87 2.91
CA LEU A 62 -1.86 6.25 1.98
C LEU A 62 -2.19 6.52 0.51
N LYS A 63 -3.47 6.76 0.18
CA LYS A 63 -3.92 7.12 -1.17
C LYS A 63 -3.74 8.61 -1.47
N ASP A 64 -3.73 9.45 -0.45
CA ASP A 64 -3.54 10.89 -0.57
C ASP A 64 -2.06 11.28 -0.65
N ASP A 65 -1.15 10.39 -0.23
CA ASP A 65 0.30 10.58 -0.37
C ASP A 65 0.78 10.59 -1.84
N ILE A 66 1.80 11.42 -2.11
CA ILE A 66 2.41 11.62 -3.43
C ILE A 66 2.97 10.32 -4.03
N SER A 67 3.46 9.40 -3.20
CA SER A 67 4.00 8.11 -3.65
C SER A 67 2.95 7.29 -4.39
N PHE A 68 1.70 7.32 -3.93
CA PHE A 68 0.61 6.60 -4.58
C PHE A 68 0.24 7.21 -5.94
N GLU A 69 0.31 8.54 -6.07
CA GLU A 69 0.16 9.20 -7.36
C GLU A 69 1.27 8.80 -8.34
N VAL A 70 2.52 8.78 -7.88
CA VAL A 70 3.68 8.33 -8.68
C VAL A 70 3.51 6.88 -9.13
N PHE A 71 3.06 5.99 -8.23
CA PHE A 71 2.76 4.59 -8.54
C PHE A 71 1.70 4.46 -9.63
N LYS A 72 0.56 5.16 -9.51
CA LYS A 72 -0.50 5.15 -10.54
C LYS A 72 0.02 5.62 -11.90
N ASN A 73 0.74 6.74 -11.92
CA ASN A 73 1.28 7.31 -13.15
C ASN A 73 2.31 6.39 -13.81
N THR A 74 3.16 5.75 -13.01
CA THR A 74 4.14 4.78 -13.50
C THR A 74 3.47 3.57 -14.14
N ASN A 75 2.47 2.97 -13.47
CA ASN A 75 1.73 1.84 -14.01
C ASN A 75 0.93 2.21 -15.26
N LYS A 76 0.34 3.41 -15.32
CA LYS A 76 -0.33 3.92 -16.52
C LYS A 76 0.62 3.99 -17.72
N ARG A 77 1.83 4.52 -17.54
CA ARG A 77 2.86 4.57 -18.59
C ARG A 77 3.30 3.17 -19.03
N LYS A 78 3.54 2.26 -18.07
CA LYS A 78 3.86 0.85 -18.36
C LYS A 78 2.75 0.20 -19.20
N LEU A 79 1.49 0.34 -18.79
CA LEU A 79 0.34 -0.21 -19.52
C LEU A 79 0.23 0.34 -20.95
N GLN A 80 0.47 1.65 -21.14
CA GLN A 80 0.49 2.25 -22.47
C GLN A 80 1.63 1.73 -23.36
N SER A 81 2.76 1.34 -22.76
CA SER A 81 3.90 0.77 -23.48
C SER A 81 3.69 -0.68 -23.90
N LEU A 82 2.86 -1.43 -23.16
CA LEU A 82 2.48 -2.83 -23.45
C LEU A 82 1.51 -2.96 -24.64
N LYS A 83 1.53 -2.01 -25.60
CA LYS A 83 0.61 -1.97 -26.75
C LYS A 83 0.42 -3.37 -27.32
N TYR A 84 -0.83 -3.82 -27.31
CA TYR A 84 -1.23 -5.09 -27.89
C TYR A 84 -0.78 -5.14 -29.35
N ASN A 85 0.10 -6.07 -29.69
CA ASN A 85 0.47 -6.36 -31.06
C ASN A 85 -0.49 -7.46 -31.55
N PRO A 86 -1.54 -7.11 -32.33
CA PRO A 86 -2.49 -8.11 -32.80
C PRO A 86 -1.73 -9.15 -33.63
N GLU A 87 -1.88 -10.43 -33.26
CA GLU A 87 -1.44 -11.53 -34.08
C GLU A 87 -2.14 -11.40 -35.44
N ARG A 88 -1.33 -11.30 -36.50
CA ARG A 88 -1.71 -10.96 -37.89
C ARG A 88 -3.18 -11.31 -38.21
N LYS A 89 -3.97 -10.29 -38.60
CA LYS A 89 -5.16 -10.53 -39.42
C LYS A 89 -4.67 -11.12 -40.73
N GLY A 90 -4.85 -12.44 -40.89
CA GLY A 90 -4.61 -13.17 -42.13
C GLY A 90 -5.45 -12.65 -43.27
#